data_AF-A0A7S0Z786-F1
#
_entry.id   AF-A0A7S0Z786-F1
#
_cell.length_a   1.000
_cell.length_b   1.000
_cell.length_c   1.000
_cell.angle_alpha   90.00
_cell.angle_beta   90.00
_cell.angle_gamma   90.00
#
_symmetry.space_group_name_H-M   'P 1'
#
loop_
_entity.id
_entity.type
_entity.pdbx_description
1 polymer ?
#
loop_
_entity_poly.entity_id
_entity_poly.type
_entity_poly.pdbx_seq_one_letter_code
_entity_poly.pdbx_strand_id
1 'polypeptide(L)'
;RRLGIIPSLCALVREQHCVESIGALRNVAYNASTENQTVAGDAGAVEILSNVIRSRATSLQDNDDDSEDTIAAHNRRIIFAAASALKSLAFKHEANTRRVADDIIRSAKALCNIDIVEEQ
;
A
#
# COMPACT_ATOMS: atom_id res chain seq x y z
N ARG A 1 -0.10 16.70 18.79
CA ARG A 1 -0.70 17.36 17.60
C ARG A 1 -1.79 16.42 17.09
N ARG A 2 -3.03 16.88 16.87
CA ARG A 2 -4.03 16.07 16.15
C ARG A 2 -3.55 15.95 14.71
N LEU A 3 -3.32 14.72 14.26
CA LEU A 3 -3.05 14.44 12.86
C LEU A 3 -4.30 14.81 12.04
N GLY A 4 -4.10 15.28 10.80
CA GLY A 4 -5.22 15.42 9.87
C GLY A 4 -5.89 14.07 9.61
N ILE A 5 -7.09 14.07 9.01
CA ILE A 5 -7.84 12.84 8.73
C ILE A 5 -7.00 11.86 7.88
N ILE A 6 -6.30 12.36 6.86
CA ILE A 6 -5.49 11.52 5.96
C ILE A 6 -4.32 10.84 6.68
N PRO A 7 -3.43 11.55 7.40
CA PRO A 7 -2.39 10.88 8.18
C PRO A 7 -2.93 9.93 9.25
N SER A 8 -4.08 10.25 9.86
CA SER A 8 -4.72 9.35 10.84
C SER A 8 -5.21 8.05 10.19
N LEU A 9 -5.83 8.14 9.01
CA LEU A 9 -6.22 6.96 8.23
C LEU A 9 -5.01 6.14 7.79
N CYS A 10 -3.91 6.79 7.39
CA CYS A 10 -2.67 6.10 7.03
C CYS A 10 -2.10 5.30 8.22
N ALA A 11 -2.13 5.88 9.43
CA ALA A 11 -1.73 5.17 10.65
C ALA A 11 -2.64 3.95 10.91
N LEU A 12 -3.96 4.12 10.81
CA LEU A 12 -4.91 3.00 10.98
C LEU A 12 -4.68 1.87 9.98
N VAL A 13 -4.44 2.19 8.69
CA VAL A 13 -4.14 1.17 7.68
C VAL A 13 -2.87 0.41 8.02
N ARG A 14 -1.82 1.12 8.47
CA ARG A 14 -0.54 0.52 8.88
C ARG A 14 -0.70 -0.43 10.08
N GLU A 15 -1.59 -0.12 11.01
CA GLU A 15 -1.78 -0.92 12.22
C GLU A 15 -2.71 -2.11 11.99
N GLN A 16 -3.81 -1.92 11.25
CA GLN A 16 -4.91 -2.88 11.23
C GLN A 16 -4.94 -3.76 9.99
N HIS A 17 -4.41 -3.29 8.86
CA HIS A 17 -4.44 -4.01 7.59
C HIS A 17 -5.85 -4.51 7.22
N CYS A 18 -6.91 -3.75 7.54
CA CYS A 18 -8.30 -4.13 7.32
C CYS A 18 -8.90 -3.46 6.07
N VAL A 19 -9.91 -4.10 5.49
CA VAL A 19 -10.53 -3.66 4.23
C VAL A 19 -11.21 -2.31 4.40
N GLU A 20 -11.78 -2.03 5.57
CA GLU A 20 -12.51 -0.82 5.89
C GLU A 20 -11.60 0.40 5.91
N SER A 21 -10.46 0.34 6.62
CA SER A 21 -9.50 1.45 6.66
C SER A 21 -8.87 1.69 5.29
N ILE A 22 -8.58 0.63 4.55
CA ILE A 22 -8.03 0.71 3.19
C ILE A 22 -9.06 1.30 2.22
N GLY A 23 -10.32 0.90 2.36
CA GLY A 23 -11.45 1.41 1.59
C GLY A 23 -11.69 2.90 1.85
N ALA A 24 -11.60 3.33 3.11
CA ALA A 24 -11.67 4.74 3.48
C ALA A 24 -10.54 5.55 2.82
N LEU A 25 -9.30 5.05 2.88
CA LEU A 25 -8.16 5.68 2.23
C LEU A 25 -8.31 5.74 0.70
N ARG A 26 -8.80 4.66 0.08
CA ARG A 26 -9.13 4.63 -1.36
C ARG A 26 -10.17 5.70 -1.72
N ASN A 27 -11.23 5.82 -0.93
CA ASN A 27 -12.31 6.78 -1.21
C ASN A 27 -11.81 8.22 -1.10
N VAL A 28 -10.94 8.48 -0.13
CA VAL A 28 -10.26 9.77 -0.05
C VAL A 28 -9.42 9.98 -1.31
N ALA A 29 -8.60 9.00 -1.71
CA ALA A 29 -7.72 9.12 -2.89
C ALA A 29 -8.46 9.29 -4.23
N TYR A 30 -9.57 8.58 -4.42
CA TYR A 30 -10.33 8.54 -5.68
C TYR A 30 -11.10 9.84 -5.93
N ASN A 31 -11.66 10.43 -4.88
CA ASN A 31 -12.41 11.70 -4.95
C ASN A 31 -11.60 12.90 -4.45
N ALA A 32 -10.30 12.72 -4.21
CA ALA A 32 -9.45 13.75 -3.63
C ALA A 32 -9.14 14.86 -4.63
N SER A 33 -9.06 16.08 -4.12
CA SER A 33 -8.28 17.14 -4.75
C SER A 33 -6.81 16.71 -4.87
N THR A 34 -6.07 17.33 -5.78
CA THR A 34 -4.60 17.13 -5.89
C THR A 34 -3.89 17.35 -4.55
N GLU A 35 -4.38 18.28 -3.72
CA GLU A 35 -3.87 18.52 -2.37
C GLU A 35 -4.02 17.28 -1.47
N ASN A 36 -5.20 16.67 -1.41
CA ASN A 36 -5.42 15.47 -0.60
C ASN A 36 -4.57 14.28 -1.08
N GLN A 37 -4.35 14.14 -2.39
CA GLN A 37 -3.45 13.12 -2.93
C GLN A 37 -1.98 13.38 -2.57
N THR A 38 -1.57 14.66 -2.54
CA THR A 38 -0.25 15.08 -2.08
C THR A 38 -0.07 14.76 -0.60
N VAL A 39 -1.02 15.18 0.24
CA VAL A 39 -1.01 14.90 1.70
C VAL A 39 -0.98 13.40 1.98
N ALA A 40 -1.72 12.59 1.21
CA ALA A 40 -1.69 11.13 1.35
C ALA A 40 -0.33 10.55 0.96
N GLY A 41 0.26 11.01 -0.15
CA GLY A 41 1.60 10.63 -0.55
C GLY A 41 2.65 10.99 0.51
N ASP A 42 2.59 12.20 1.04
CA ASP A 42 3.52 12.70 2.07
C ASP A 42 3.34 12.00 3.42
N ALA A 43 2.13 11.51 3.71
CA ALA A 43 1.86 10.65 4.87
C ALA A 43 2.35 9.20 4.68
N GLY A 44 2.93 8.86 3.53
CA GLY A 44 3.47 7.53 3.22
C GLY A 44 2.40 6.51 2.81
N ALA A 45 1.26 6.96 2.28
CA ALA A 45 0.16 6.05 1.91
C ALA A 45 0.58 4.99 0.89
N VAL A 46 1.49 5.32 -0.03
CA VAL A 46 1.98 4.38 -1.05
C VAL A 46 2.75 3.24 -0.39
N GLU A 47 3.74 3.55 0.43
CA GLU A 47 4.60 2.59 1.11
C GLU A 47 3.81 1.71 2.07
N ILE A 48 2.84 2.29 2.79
CA ILE A 48 1.95 1.56 3.68
C ILE A 48 1.16 0.50 2.91
N LEU A 49 0.50 0.90 1.81
CA LEU A 49 -0.32 -0.03 1.03
C LEU A 49 0.52 -1.11 0.35
N SER A 50 1.71 -0.77 -0.17
CA SER A 50 2.65 -1.76 -0.69
C SER A 50 3.08 -2.77 0.38
N ASN A 51 3.36 -2.30 1.59
CA ASN A 51 3.72 -3.17 2.71
C ASN A 51 2.56 -4.10 3.12
N VAL A 52 1.32 -3.60 3.11
CA VAL A 52 0.12 -4.42 3.33
C VAL A 52 0.05 -5.54 2.28
N ILE A 53 0.21 -5.21 0.99
CA ILE A 53 0.19 -6.21 -0.09
C ILE A 53 1.26 -7.26 0.14
N ARG A 54 2.51 -6.85 0.39
CA ARG A 54 3.64 -7.76 0.60
C ARG A 54 3.39 -8.68 1.80
N SER A 55 3.03 -8.11 2.94
CA SER A 55 2.76 -8.86 4.17
C SER A 55 1.67 -9.92 3.98
N ARG A 56 0.55 -9.56 3.34
CA ARG A 56 -0.55 -10.50 3.11
C ARG A 56 -0.23 -11.53 2.02
N ALA A 57 0.57 -11.17 1.02
CA ALA A 57 1.03 -12.10 0.00
C ALA A 57 1.99 -13.15 0.57
N THR A 58 2.93 -12.77 1.45
CA THR A 58 3.80 -13.73 2.15
C THR A 58 2.99 -14.68 3.02
N SER A 59 1.99 -14.17 3.76
CA SER A 59 1.07 -15.02 4.53
C SER A 59 0.22 -15.97 3.67
N LEU A 60 0.16 -15.80 2.34
CA LEU A 60 -0.48 -16.77 1.45
C LEU A 60 0.49 -17.85 0.94
N GLN A 61 1.80 -17.61 1.03
CA GLN A 61 2.84 -18.56 0.59
C GLN A 61 3.25 -19.52 1.71
N ASP A 62 3.20 -19.07 2.96
CA ASP A 62 3.59 -19.87 4.14
C ASP A 62 2.52 -20.90 4.56
N ASN A 63 1.37 -20.87 3.89
CA ASN A 63 0.09 -21.44 4.30
C ASN A 63 -0.41 -22.31 3.13
N ASP A 64 0.02 -23.58 3.14
CA ASP A 64 -0.09 -24.56 2.05
C ASP A 64 -1.12 -25.66 2.38
N ASP A 65 -2.04 -25.41 3.33
CA ASP A 65 -2.92 -26.44 3.91
C ASP A 65 -4.38 -26.29 3.43
N ASP A 66 -4.96 -27.36 2.89
CA ASP A 66 -6.25 -27.38 2.18
C ASP A 66 -7.50 -27.04 3.06
N SER A 67 -7.34 -26.68 4.34
CA SER A 67 -8.44 -26.25 5.23
C SER A 67 -8.66 -24.71 5.29
N GLU A 68 -7.96 -23.99 4.42
CA GLU A 68 -7.59 -22.57 4.58
C GLU A 68 -8.39 -21.56 3.73
N ASP A 69 -9.55 -21.97 3.20
CA ASP A 69 -10.26 -21.18 2.18
C ASP A 69 -10.70 -19.79 2.68
N THR A 70 -10.99 -19.65 3.99
CA THR A 70 -11.45 -18.36 4.56
C THR A 70 -10.32 -17.36 4.82
N ILE A 71 -9.18 -17.80 5.37
CA ILE A 71 -8.04 -16.90 5.65
C ILE A 71 -7.39 -16.48 4.34
N ALA A 72 -7.19 -17.43 3.42
CA ALA A 72 -6.64 -17.13 2.12
C ALA A 72 -7.56 -16.17 1.32
N ALA A 73 -8.88 -16.40 1.33
CA ALA A 73 -9.83 -15.47 0.74
C ALA A 73 -9.81 -14.08 1.40
N HIS A 74 -9.66 -14.02 2.73
CA HIS A 74 -9.56 -12.75 3.45
C HIS A 74 -8.29 -11.98 3.08
N ASN A 75 -7.13 -12.64 3.02
CA ASN A 75 -5.87 -12.03 2.58
C ASN A 75 -5.96 -11.53 1.15
N ARG A 76 -6.55 -12.31 0.23
CA ARG A 76 -6.79 -11.88 -1.16
C ARG A 76 -7.68 -10.63 -1.23
N ARG A 77 -8.71 -10.52 -0.39
CA ARG A 77 -9.56 -9.32 -0.30
C ARG A 77 -8.78 -8.09 0.18
N ILE A 78 -7.95 -8.22 1.20
CA ILE A 78 -7.09 -7.13 1.70
C ILE A 78 -6.11 -6.68 0.60
N ILE A 79 -5.44 -7.63 -0.07
CA ILE A 79 -4.51 -7.33 -1.17
C ILE A 79 -5.23 -6.57 -2.28
N PHE A 80 -6.40 -7.03 -2.71
CA PHE A 80 -7.19 -6.37 -3.74
C PHE A 80 -7.57 -4.94 -3.34
N ALA A 81 -8.05 -4.76 -2.10
CA ALA A 81 -8.40 -3.44 -1.58
C ALA A 81 -7.19 -2.49 -1.59
N ALA A 82 -6.03 -2.98 -1.15
CA ALA A 82 -4.80 -2.18 -1.10
C ALA A 82 -4.29 -1.81 -2.49
N ALA A 83 -4.31 -2.76 -3.44
CA ALA A 83 -3.94 -2.51 -4.83
C ALA A 83 -4.88 -1.48 -5.49
N SER A 84 -6.17 -1.56 -5.21
CA SER A 84 -7.17 -0.60 -5.69
C SER A 84 -6.94 0.81 -5.11
N ALA A 85 -6.58 0.90 -3.83
CA ALA A 85 -6.22 2.16 -3.18
C ALA A 85 -4.93 2.76 -3.78
N LEU A 86 -3.89 1.95 -3.99
CA LEU A 86 -2.64 2.37 -4.65
C LEU A 86 -2.90 2.91 -6.05
N LYS A 87 -3.68 2.17 -6.85
CA LYS A 87 -4.08 2.63 -8.18
C LYS A 87 -4.76 4.01 -8.10
N SER A 88 -5.67 4.19 -7.15
CA SER A 88 -6.39 5.46 -7.00
C SER A 88 -5.47 6.62 -6.57
N LEU A 89 -4.47 6.36 -5.72
CA LEU A 89 -3.49 7.35 -5.28
C LEU A 89 -2.49 7.75 -6.37
N ALA A 90 -2.11 6.81 -7.25
CA ALA A 90 -1.21 7.07 -8.36
C ALA A 90 -1.94 7.62 -9.59
N PHE A 91 -3.23 7.32 -9.75
CA PHE A 91 -3.99 7.71 -10.93
C PHE A 91 -4.00 9.24 -11.09
N LYS A 92 -3.41 9.72 -12.19
CA LYS A 92 -3.28 11.15 -12.53
C LYS A 92 -2.49 11.98 -11.51
N HIS A 93 -1.69 11.36 -10.63
CA HIS A 93 -0.84 12.06 -9.66
C HIS A 93 0.63 11.65 -9.83
N GLU A 94 1.38 12.45 -10.61
CA GLU A 94 2.75 12.11 -11.03
C GLU A 94 3.69 11.77 -9.86
N ALA A 95 3.64 12.55 -8.78
CA ALA A 95 4.49 12.31 -7.62
C ALA A 95 4.19 10.96 -6.94
N ASN A 96 2.92 10.54 -6.90
CA ASN A 96 2.55 9.26 -6.29
C ASN A 96 2.86 8.10 -7.25
N THR A 97 2.71 8.30 -8.56
CA THR A 97 3.19 7.35 -9.57
C THR A 97 4.69 7.10 -9.43
N ARG A 98 5.49 8.15 -9.22
CA ARG A 98 6.93 8.03 -8.99
C ARG A 98 7.23 7.25 -7.71
N ARG A 99 6.55 7.56 -6.60
CA ARG A 99 6.67 6.79 -5.34
C ARG A 99 6.36 5.30 -5.53
N VAL A 100 5.33 4.96 -6.31
CA VAL A 100 5.00 3.56 -6.63
C VAL A 100 6.14 2.91 -7.44
N ALA A 101 6.66 3.60 -8.46
CA ALA A 101 7.76 3.09 -9.26
C ALA A 101 9.03 2.85 -8.41
N ASP A 102 9.38 3.81 -7.56
CA ASP A 102 10.53 3.71 -6.65
C ASP A 102 10.36 2.54 -5.67
N ASP A 103 9.14 2.32 -5.16
CA ASP A 103 8.86 1.20 -4.26
C ASP A 103 8.88 -0.17 -4.96
N ILE A 104 8.43 -0.25 -6.21
CA ILE A 104 8.58 -1.45 -7.04
C ILE A 104 10.07 -1.76 -7.27
N ILE A 105 10.85 -0.74 -7.67
CA ILE A 105 12.29 -0.89 -7.91
C ILE A 105 13.00 -1.33 -6.63
N ARG A 106 12.70 -0.70 -5.49
CA ARG A 106 13.24 -1.06 -4.17
C ARG A 106 12.90 -2.50 -3.81
N SER A 107 11.66 -2.92 -4.03
CA SER A 107 11.21 -4.29 -3.77
C SER A 107 11.92 -5.30 -4.65
N ALA A 108 12.06 -5.00 -5.95
CA ALA A 108 12.79 -5.86 -6.89
C ALA A 108 14.27 -6.00 -6.51
N LYS A 109 14.93 -4.89 -6.14
CA LYS A 109 16.32 -4.91 -5.65
C LYS A 109 16.49 -5.79 -4.42
N ALA A 110 15.58 -5.67 -3.44
CA ALA A 110 15.60 -6.49 -2.23
C ALA A 110 15.41 -7.98 -2.52
N LEU A 111 14.52 -8.33 -3.47
CA LEU A 111 14.32 -9.73 -3.88
C LEU A 111 15.52 -10.31 -4.64
N CYS A 112 16.20 -9.50 -5.44
CA CYS A 112 17.34 -9.94 -6.25
C CYS A 112 18.70 -9.82 -5.52
N ASN A 113 18.72 -9.33 -4.27
CA ASN A 113 19.94 -9.02 -3.52
C ASN A 113 20.93 -8.14 -4.31
N ILE A 114 20.40 -7.17 -5.06
CA ILE A 114 21.19 -6.25 -5.88
C ILE A 114 21.49 -4.99 -5.07
N ASP A 115 22.69 -4.90 -4.52
CA ASP A 115 23.28 -3.64 -4.03
C ASP A 115 23.86 -2.88 -5.23
N ILE A 116 23.20 -1.79 -5.64
CA ILE A 116 23.81 -0.88 -6.60
C ILE A 116 24.76 0.02 -5.81
N VAL A 117 26.06 -0.16 -6.05
CA VAL A 117 27.05 0.88 -5.74
C VAL A 117 26.69 2.07 -6.62
N GLU A 118 26.10 3.12 -6.05
CA GLU A 118 25.92 4.37 -6.77
C GLU A 118 27.33 4.90 -7.08
N GLU A 119 27.73 4.86 -8.36
CA GLU A 119 28.94 5.54 -8.82
C GLU A 119 28.78 7.04 -8.53
N GLN A 120 29.71 7.56 -7.72
CA GLN A 120 29.81 8.97 -7.32
C GLN A 120 30.14 9.88 -8.49
#